data_AF-A0A6P0F6V3-F1
#
_entry.id   AF-A0A6P0F6V3-F1
#
_cell.length_a   1.000
_cell.length_b   1.000
_cell.length_c   1.000
_cell.angle_alpha   90.00
_cell.angle_beta   90.00
_cell.angle_gamma   90.00
#
_symmetry.space_group_name_H-M   'P 1'
#
loop_
_entity.id
_entity.type
_entity.pdbx_description
1 polymer ?
#
loop_
_entity_poly.entity_id
_entity_poly.type
_entity_poly.pdbx_seq_one_letter_code
_entity_poly.pdbx_strand_id
1 'polypeptide(L)'
;MNLTEYAQCRGGSATAACPVLAKVADAAGCSALTLYMIARGHKKASGALANRIDQATSGVVKRSVLRPDVFGVPAAADADPDVERIVPVEVA
;
A
#
# COMPACT_ATOMS: atom_id res chain seq x y z
N MET A 1 0.86 -2.99 3.92
CA MET A 1 0.11 -3.27 2.68
C MET A 1 0.93 -2.86 1.46
N ASN A 2 1.08 -3.74 0.48
CA ASN A 2 1.68 -3.48 -0.83
C ASN A 2 0.61 -3.29 -1.93
N LEU A 3 1.03 -3.02 -3.17
CA LEU A 3 0.12 -2.75 -4.30
C LEU A 3 -0.74 -3.97 -4.72
N THR A 4 -0.23 -5.19 -4.61
CA THR A 4 -1.00 -6.41 -4.92
C THR A 4 -2.07 -6.69 -3.86
N GLU A 5 -1.73 -6.54 -2.59
CA GLU A 5 -2.69 -6.66 -1.47
C GLU A 5 -3.77 -5.59 -1.57
N TYR A 6 -3.38 -4.33 -1.85
CA TYR A 6 -4.33 -3.24 -2.10
C TYR A 6 -5.31 -3.58 -3.23
N ALA A 7 -4.81 -4.15 -4.33
CA ALA A 7 -5.65 -4.56 -5.44
C ALA A 7 -6.65 -5.64 -5.03
N GLN A 8 -6.21 -6.66 -4.30
CA GLN A 8 -7.06 -7.76 -3.82
C GLN A 8 -8.15 -7.27 -2.85
N CYS A 9 -7.82 -6.40 -1.90
CA CYS A 9 -8.78 -5.82 -0.96
C CYS A 9 -9.88 -5.00 -1.65
N ARG A 10 -9.61 -4.46 -2.84
CA ARG A 10 -10.58 -3.71 -3.66
C ARG A 10 -11.30 -4.60 -4.69
N GLY A 11 -11.17 -5.93 -4.60
CA GLY A 11 -11.78 -6.89 -5.53
C GLY A 11 -11.06 -7.04 -6.87
N GLY A 12 -9.81 -6.57 -6.97
CA GLY A 12 -8.98 -6.69 -8.16
C GLY A 12 -8.18 -7.99 -8.24
N SER A 13 -7.79 -8.39 -9.45
CA SER A 13 -7.05 -9.64 -9.71
C SER A 13 -5.58 -9.63 -9.27
N ALA A 14 -5.02 -8.49 -8.87
CA ALA A 14 -3.59 -8.32 -8.56
C ALA A 14 -2.61 -8.71 -9.70
N THR A 15 -3.09 -8.85 -10.94
CA THR A 15 -2.27 -9.13 -12.13
C THR A 15 -1.91 -7.86 -12.90
N ALA A 16 -1.02 -7.95 -13.90
CA ALA A 16 -0.62 -6.82 -14.72
C ALA A 16 -1.78 -6.11 -15.44
N ALA A 17 -2.87 -6.83 -15.72
CA ALA A 17 -4.11 -6.31 -16.32
C ALA A 17 -5.19 -5.96 -15.29
N CYS A 18 -4.84 -5.89 -14.00
CA CYS A 18 -5.80 -5.62 -12.94
C CYS A 18 -6.41 -4.22 -13.09
N PRO A 19 -7.76 -4.09 -13.17
CA PRO A 19 -8.41 -2.80 -13.36
C PRO A 19 -8.22 -1.86 -12.15
N VAL A 20 -8.05 -2.41 -10.94
CA VAL A 20 -7.73 -1.60 -9.75
C VAL A 20 -6.34 -0.97 -9.90
N LEU A 21 -5.34 -1.75 -10.33
CA LEU A 21 -4.00 -1.22 -10.59
C LEU A 21 -4.01 -0.23 -11.76
N ALA A 22 -4.83 -0.44 -12.79
CA ALA A 22 -4.98 0.51 -13.90
C ALA A 22 -5.49 1.88 -13.42
N LYS A 23 -6.51 1.91 -12.54
CA LYS A 23 -7.02 3.16 -11.96
C LYS A 23 -5.97 3.88 -11.11
N VAL A 24 -5.23 3.15 -10.26
CA VAL A 24 -4.15 3.75 -9.46
C VAL A 24 -3.03 4.25 -10.36
N ALA A 25 -2.70 3.52 -11.42
CA ALA A 25 -1.63 3.89 -12.35
C ALA A 25 -1.99 5.16 -13.11
N ASP A 26 -3.23 5.29 -13.57
CA ASP A 26 -3.77 6.49 -14.21
C ASP A 26 -3.66 7.71 -13.26
N ALA A 27 -4.17 7.59 -12.04
CA ALA A 27 -4.09 8.64 -11.03
C ALA A 27 -2.63 8.99 -10.63
N ALA A 28 -1.74 8.01 -10.61
CA ALA A 28 -0.32 8.21 -10.30
C ALA A 28 0.51 8.63 -11.53
N GLY A 29 -0.09 8.73 -12.73
CA GLY A 29 0.57 9.08 -13.98
C GLY A 29 1.66 8.08 -14.40
N CYS A 30 1.35 6.78 -14.39
CA CYS A 30 2.22 5.69 -14.86
C CYS A 30 1.41 4.53 -15.46
N SER A 31 2.06 3.42 -15.82
CA SER A 31 1.37 2.23 -16.36
C SER A 31 1.03 1.19 -15.28
N ALA A 32 -0.08 0.45 -15.47
CA ALA A 32 -0.47 -0.66 -14.58
C ALA A 32 0.64 -1.71 -14.46
N LEU A 33 1.32 -2.01 -15.57
CA LEU A 33 2.48 -2.90 -15.59
C LEU A 33 3.62 -2.38 -14.69
N THR A 34 3.86 -1.06 -14.66
CA THR A 34 4.86 -0.47 -13.76
C THR A 34 4.50 -0.71 -12.30
N LEU A 35 3.23 -0.49 -11.92
CA LEU A 35 2.77 -0.78 -10.56
C LEU A 35 2.88 -2.27 -10.21
N TYR A 36 2.54 -3.16 -11.14
CA TYR A 36 2.70 -4.61 -10.96
C TYR A 36 4.17 -5.00 -10.75
N MET A 37 5.09 -4.47 -11.55
CA MET A 37 6.53 -4.72 -11.39
C MET A 37 7.09 -4.16 -10.08
N ILE A 38 6.58 -3.02 -9.62
CA ILE A 38 6.91 -2.47 -8.30
C ILE A 38 6.39 -3.37 -7.19
N ALA A 39 5.14 -3.82 -7.27
CA ALA A 39 4.53 -4.71 -6.30
C ALA A 39 5.31 -6.03 -6.14
N ARG A 40 5.86 -6.55 -7.24
CA ARG A 40 6.69 -7.77 -7.27
C ARG A 40 8.14 -7.56 -6.88
N GLY A 41 8.56 -6.32 -6.60
CA GLY A 41 9.96 -6.00 -6.30
C GLY A 41 10.91 -6.05 -7.49
N HIS A 42 10.40 -6.16 -8.72
CA HIS A 42 11.20 -6.16 -9.95
C HIS A 42 11.59 -4.74 -10.40
N LYS A 43 10.87 -3.72 -9.92
CA LYS A 43 11.14 -2.32 -10.24
C LYS A 43 11.03 -1.45 -9.00
N LYS A 44 11.93 -0.48 -8.86
CA LYS A 44 11.89 0.50 -7.76
C LYS A 44 11.18 1.77 -8.23
N ALA A 45 10.18 2.23 -7.46
CA ALA A 45 9.52 3.50 -7.73
C ALA A 45 10.48 4.67 -7.50
N SER A 46 10.41 5.75 -8.29
CA SER A 46 11.09 7.00 -7.92
C SER A 46 10.43 7.62 -6.68
N GLY A 47 11.11 8.52 -5.96
CA GLY A 47 10.52 9.19 -4.79
C GLY A 47 9.23 9.96 -5.16
N ALA A 48 9.25 10.68 -6.28
CA ALA A 48 8.07 11.36 -6.81
C ALA A 48 6.93 10.38 -7.20
N LEU A 49 7.25 9.22 -7.78
CA LEU A 49 6.25 8.20 -8.09
C LEU A 49 5.67 7.58 -6.81
N ALA A 50 6.49 7.31 -5.80
CA ALA A 50 6.03 6.80 -4.52
C ALA A 50 5.06 7.78 -3.83
N ASN A 51 5.35 9.08 -3.85
CA ASN A 51 4.41 10.11 -3.37
C ASN A 51 3.08 10.10 -4.13
N ARG A 52 3.10 9.96 -5.46
CA ARG A 52 1.87 9.91 -6.27
C ARG A 52 1.06 8.65 -6.01
N ILE A 53 1.71 7.50 -5.82
CA ILE A 53 1.03 6.23 -5.46
C ILE A 53 0.39 6.35 -4.08
N ASP A 54 1.10 6.93 -3.11
CA ASP A 54 0.59 7.18 -1.76
C ASP A 54 -0.67 8.04 -1.79
N GLN A 55 -0.65 9.15 -2.54
CA GLN A 55 -1.82 10.01 -2.76
C GLN A 55 -2.96 9.28 -3.50
N ALA A 56 -2.66 8.56 -4.58
CA ALA A 56 -3.65 7.82 -5.38
C ALA A 56 -4.32 6.67 -4.62
N THR A 57 -3.67 6.16 -3.58
CA THR A 57 -4.21 5.13 -2.68
C THR A 57 -4.70 5.71 -1.35
N SER A 58 -4.76 7.03 -1.22
CA SER A 58 -5.18 7.74 -0.01
C SER A 58 -4.43 7.29 1.26
N GLY A 59 -3.12 7.06 1.15
CA GLY A 59 -2.29 6.66 2.29
C GLY A 59 -2.26 5.16 2.58
N VAL A 60 -3.04 4.34 1.86
CA VAL A 60 -3.10 2.90 2.12
C VAL A 60 -1.79 2.21 1.69
N VAL A 61 -1.25 2.58 0.53
CA VAL A 61 0.08 2.16 0.08
C VAL A 61 1.07 3.28 0.35
N LYS A 62 1.61 3.29 1.58
CA LYS A 62 2.51 4.34 2.06
C LYS A 62 3.78 4.43 1.21
N ARG A 63 4.19 5.66 0.89
CA ARG A 63 5.47 5.96 0.22
C ARG A 63 6.70 5.38 0.94
N SER A 64 6.66 5.30 2.27
CA SER A 64 7.73 4.71 3.10
C SER A 64 7.84 3.19 2.94
N VAL A 65 6.75 2.51 2.58
CA VAL A 65 6.79 1.07 2.21
C VAL A 65 7.43 0.90 0.83
N LEU A 66 7.13 1.80 -0.12
CA LEU A 66 7.68 1.75 -1.48
C LEU A 66 9.15 2.17 -1.55
N ARG A 67 9.55 3.14 -0.72
CA ARG A 67 10.87 3.77 -0.70
C ARG A 67 11.32 4.10 0.74
N PRO A 68 11.60 3.08 1.56
CA PRO A 68 12.09 3.31 2.92
C PRO A 68 13.45 4.02 2.94
N ASP A 69 14.24 3.87 1.88
CA ASP A 69 15.53 4.55 1.70
C ASP A 69 15.42 6.07 1.51
N VAL A 70 14.24 6.58 1.13
CA VAL A 70 14.01 8.01 0.90
C VAL A 70 13.14 8.63 1.99
N PHE A 71 12.10 7.92 2.41
CA PHE A 71 11.09 8.45 3.34
C PHE A 71 11.23 7.90 4.77
N GLY A 72 12.30 7.15 5.03
CA GLY A 72 12.51 6.45 6.30
C GLY A 72 11.72 5.15 6.38
N VAL A 73 12.14 4.28 7.31
CA VAL A 73 11.41 3.05 7.62
C VAL A 73 10.03 3.44 8.17
N PRO A 74 8.93 2.87 7.65
CA PRO A 74 7.60 3.13 8.21
C PRO A 74 7.63 2.76 9.69
N ALA A 75 7.28 3.71 10.57
CA ALA A 75 7.14 3.41 11.98
C ALA A 75 6.14 2.26 12.14
N ALA A 76 6.49 1.22 12.90
CA ALA A 76 5.63 0.07 13.14
C ALA A 76 4.32 0.41 13.91
N ALA A 77 4.08 1.68 14.20
CA ALA A 77 3.00 2.20 15.04
C ALA A 77 1.62 2.32 14.34
N ASP A 78 1.48 1.83 13.11
CA ASP A 78 0.17 1.69 12.44
C ASP A 78 -0.35 0.23 12.46
N ALA A 79 0.24 -0.63 13.29
CA ALA A 79 -0.48 -1.81 13.78
C ALA A 79 -1.53 -1.29 14.78
N ASP A 80 -2.81 -1.50 14.49
CA ASP A 80 -3.94 -1.20 15.37
C ASP A 80 -3.60 -1.34 16.87
N PRO A 81 -3.77 -0.28 17.69
CA PRO A 81 -3.69 -0.44 19.14
C PRO A 81 -4.91 -1.14 19.77
N ASP A 82 -5.83 -1.72 18.98
CA ASP A 82 -7.11 -2.27 19.48
C ASP A 82 -7.23 -3.80 19.29
N VAL A 83 -6.31 -4.58 19.87
CA VAL A 83 -6.50 -6.05 20.01
C VAL A 83 -6.33 -6.56 21.45
N GLU A 84 -5.85 -5.77 22.41
CA GLU A 84 -5.70 -6.26 23.81
C GLU A 84 -6.27 -5.30 24.86
N ARG A 85 -7.59 -5.04 24.80
CA ARG A 85 -8.33 -4.59 25.98
C ARG A 85 -9.44 -5.58 26.34
N ILE A 86 -9.03 -6.83 26.62
CA ILE A 86 -9.85 -7.75 27.42
C ILE A 86 -9.83 -7.20 28.85
N VAL A 87 -10.87 -6.47 29.23
CA VAL A 87 -11.14 -6.18 30.64
C VAL A 87 -11.56 -7.49 31.33
N PRO A 88 -11.02 -7.85 32.50
CA PRO A 88 -11.62 -8.90 33.30
C PRO A 88 -12.95 -8.35 33.85
N VAL A 89 -14.07 -9.00 33.51
CA VAL A 89 -15.34 -8.73 34.20
C VAL A 89 -15.25 -9.42 35.56
N GLU A 90 -14.99 -8.66 36.62
CA GLU A 90 -15.27 -9.14 37.97
C GLU A 90 -16.79 -9.17 38.15
N VAL A 91 -17.35 -10.38 38.23
CA VAL A 91 -18.73 -10.60 38.65
C VAL A 91 -18.71 -10.73 40.17
N ALA A 92 -19.30 -9.75 40.84
CA ALA A 92 -19.63 -9.78 42.27
C ALA A 92 -20.94 -10.56 42.51
#